data_AF-A0A8I0PBI0-F1
#
_entry.id   AF-A0A8I0PBI0-F1
#
_cell.length_a   1.000
_cell.length_b   1.000
_cell.length_c   1.000
_cell.angle_alpha   90.00
_cell.angle_beta   90.00
_cell.angle_gamma   90.00
#
_symmetry.space_group_name_H-M   'P 1'
#
loop_
_entity.id
_entity.type
_entity.pdbx_description
1 polymer ?
#
loop_
_entity_poly.entity_id
_entity_poly.type
_entity_poly.pdbx_seq_one_letter_code
_entity_poly.pdbx_strand_id
1 'polypeptide(L)'
;MTLPYFEVDVPIRNTAAGLRGVHVFTGPADSRSAAVRIAHEVYDAARAAKEAGLEIPGKRPDGWGASGYRPGWEPDWLSAMAGRWDDPYSWLRVSDFDL
;
A
#
# COMPACT_ATOMS: atom_id res chain seq x y z
N MET A 1 -2.22 8.54 22.95
CA MET A 1 -1.75 9.43 21.88
C MET A 1 -2.23 8.83 20.56
N THR A 2 -3.05 9.54 19.79
CA THR A 2 -3.49 9.10 18.46
C THR A 2 -2.31 9.27 17.49
N LEU A 3 -1.82 8.17 16.93
CA LEU A 3 -0.76 8.20 15.92
C LEU A 3 -1.26 8.92 14.66
N PRO A 4 -0.40 9.68 13.96
CA PRO A 4 -0.76 10.27 12.68
C PRO A 4 -1.12 9.18 11.67
N TYR A 5 -2.11 9.47 10.83
CA TYR A 5 -2.51 8.57 9.75
C TYR A 5 -1.60 8.80 8.54
N PHE A 6 -1.16 7.72 7.92
CA PHE A 6 -0.31 7.72 6.73
C PHE A 6 -0.97 6.93 5.61
N GLU A 7 -0.68 7.37 4.40
CA GLU A 7 -0.99 6.72 3.13
C GLU A 7 0.32 6.30 2.49
N VAL A 8 0.40 5.06 2.03
CA VAL A 8 1.53 4.50 1.33
C VAL A 8 1.06 4.01 -0.02
N ASP A 9 1.41 4.74 -1.06
CA ASP A 9 1.14 4.44 -2.45
C ASP A 9 2.29 3.60 -3.00
N VAL A 10 2.01 2.35 -3.36
CA VAL A 10 2.99 1.44 -3.93
C VAL A 10 2.61 1.19 -5.38
N PRO A 11 3.40 1.66 -6.36
CA PRO A 11 3.16 1.32 -7.75
C PRO A 11 3.18 -0.20 -7.93
N ILE A 12 2.17 -0.73 -8.61
CA ILE A 12 2.08 -2.14 -8.95
C ILE A 12 2.00 -2.30 -10.46
N ARG A 13 2.69 -3.30 -10.99
CA ARG A 13 2.64 -3.63 -12.42
C ARG A 13 2.20 -5.08 -12.62
N ASN A 14 1.37 -5.31 -13.62
CA ASN A 14 1.07 -6.64 -14.11
C ASN A 14 1.80 -6.83 -15.44
N THR A 15 2.92 -7.55 -15.39
CA THR A 15 3.75 -7.82 -16.57
C THR A 15 3.08 -8.74 -17.58
N ALA A 16 2.21 -9.64 -17.13
CA ALA A 16 1.46 -10.53 -18.01
C ALA A 16 0.37 -9.81 -18.83
N ALA A 17 -0.25 -8.77 -18.25
CA ALA A 17 -1.30 -7.98 -18.89
C ALA A 17 -0.81 -6.62 -19.41
N GLY A 18 0.43 -6.23 -19.14
CA GLY A 18 0.98 -4.91 -19.47
C GLY A 18 0.32 -3.75 -18.70
N LEU A 19 -0.37 -4.01 -17.59
CA LEU A 19 -1.12 -3.01 -16.83
C LEU A 19 -0.27 -2.40 -15.71
N ARG A 20 -0.54 -1.13 -15.38
CA ARG A 20 0.04 -0.42 -14.25
C ARG A 20 -1.07 0.09 -13.33
N GLY A 21 -0.79 0.14 -12.04
CA GLY A 21 -1.73 0.61 -11.03
C GLY A 21 -0.97 1.03 -9.77
N VAL A 22 -1.71 1.43 -8.75
CA VAL A 22 -1.16 1.77 -7.44
C VAL A 22 -1.93 0.97 -6.40
N HIS A 23 -1.20 0.35 -5.50
CA HIS A 23 -1.73 -0.28 -4.31
C HIS A 23 -1.56 0.68 -3.14
N VAL A 24 -2.68 1.12 -2.57
CA VAL A 24 -2.70 2.12 -1.50
C VAL A 24 -2.89 1.41 -0.17
N PHE A 25 -1.91 1.56 0.72
CA PHE A 25 -2.01 1.12 2.11
C PHE A 25 -2.24 2.33 3.00
N THR A 26 -3.17 2.22 3.94
CA THR A 26 -3.48 3.33 4.84
C THR A 26 -3.56 2.84 6.27
N GLY A 27 -3.00 3.62 7.19
CA GLY A 27 -3.01 3.27 8.60
C GLY A 27 -2.22 4.23 9.49
N PRO A 28 -2.36 4.11 10.82
CA PRO A 28 -1.62 4.92 11.78
C PRO A 28 -0.15 4.52 11.85
N ALA A 29 0.77 5.50 11.85
CA ALA A 29 2.20 5.27 12.05
C ALA A 29 2.87 6.47 12.71
N ASP A 30 4.04 6.25 13.32
CA ASP A 30 4.84 7.33 13.92
C ASP A 30 5.57 8.19 12.87
N SER A 31 5.87 7.61 11.70
CA SER A 31 6.66 8.25 10.65
C SER A 31 6.41 7.60 9.28
N ARG A 32 6.82 8.29 8.20
CA ARG A 32 6.75 7.77 6.82
C ARG A 32 7.51 6.45 6.67
N SER A 33 8.72 6.35 7.22
CA SER A 33 9.52 5.13 7.14
C SER A 33 8.87 3.97 7.92
N ALA A 34 8.26 4.26 9.07
CA ALA A 34 7.48 3.27 9.80
C ALA A 34 6.24 2.82 9.00
N ALA A 35 5.54 3.75 8.36
CA ALA A 35 4.39 3.47 7.49
C ALA A 35 4.77 2.52 6.33
N VAL A 36 5.87 2.78 5.61
CA VAL A 36 6.35 1.89 4.54
C VAL A 36 6.70 0.51 5.08
N ARG A 37 7.38 0.43 6.23
CA ARG A 37 7.72 -0.84 6.86
C ARG A 37 6.46 -1.65 7.21
N ILE A 38 5.47 -1.02 7.83
CA ILE A 38 4.21 -1.68 8.20
C ILE A 38 3.45 -2.11 6.93
N ALA A 39 3.39 -1.26 5.89
CA ALA A 39 2.79 -1.61 4.62
C ALA A 39 3.43 -2.84 3.98
N HIS A 40 4.77 -2.94 4.02
CA HIS A 40 5.51 -4.09 3.53
C HIS A 40 5.17 -5.37 4.32
N GLU A 41 5.10 -5.28 5.66
CA GLU A 41 4.70 -6.40 6.52
C GLU A 41 3.25 -6.86 6.25
N VAL A 42 2.33 -5.92 6.03
CA VAL A 42 0.93 -6.21 5.69
C VAL A 42 0.83 -6.87 4.32
N TYR A 43 1.60 -6.39 3.33
CA TYR A 43 1.63 -7.00 2.01
C TYR A 43 2.21 -8.42 2.04
N ASP A 44 3.28 -8.66 2.80
CA ASP A 44 3.86 -9.99 2.93
C ASP A 44 2.88 -10.97 3.61
N ALA A 45 2.19 -10.51 4.66
CA ALA A 45 1.13 -11.29 5.31
C ALA A 45 -0.04 -11.58 4.36
N ALA A 46 -0.46 -10.59 3.55
CA ALA A 46 -1.50 -10.76 2.54
C ALA A 46 -1.08 -11.75 1.43
N ARG A 47 0.19 -11.70 1.01
CA ARG A 47 0.78 -12.65 0.06
C ARG A 47 0.79 -14.06 0.65
N ALA A 48 1.31 -14.23 1.86
CA ALA A 48 1.36 -15.53 2.52
C ALA A 48 -0.04 -16.12 2.76
N ALA A 49 -1.01 -15.30 3.17
CA ALA A 49 -2.41 -15.71 3.29
C ALA A 49 -2.97 -16.16 1.93
N LYS A 50 -2.68 -15.42 0.85
CA LYS A 50 -3.14 -15.80 -0.49
C LYS A 50 -2.48 -17.07 -1.01
N GLU A 51 -1.18 -17.24 -0.80
CA GLU A 51 -0.42 -18.46 -1.14
C GLU A 51 -0.95 -19.67 -0.36
N ALA A 52 -1.38 -19.47 0.88
CA ALA A 52 -2.07 -20.47 1.70
C ALA A 52 -3.54 -20.70 1.30
N GLY A 53 -4.07 -19.98 0.31
CA GLY A 53 -5.47 -20.08 -0.12
C GLY A 53 -6.48 -19.46 0.86
N LEU A 54 -6.02 -18.64 1.81
CA LEU A 54 -6.83 -17.97 2.81
C LEU A 54 -7.35 -16.61 2.29
N GLU A 55 -8.44 -16.14 2.88
CA GLU A 55 -8.95 -14.81 2.64
C GLU A 55 -7.96 -13.75 3.15
N ILE A 56 -7.74 -12.71 2.34
CA ILE A 56 -6.81 -11.65 2.69
C ILE A 56 -7.45 -10.81 3.79
N PRO A 57 -6.79 -10.64 4.95
CA PRO A 57 -7.35 -9.88 6.05
C PRO A 57 -7.55 -8.43 5.59
N GLY A 58 -8.82 -8.01 5.48
CA GLY A 58 -9.17 -6.70 4.91
C GLY A 58 -8.65 -5.52 5.74
N LYS A 59 -8.65 -5.64 7.06
CA LYS A 59 -8.06 -4.64 7.96
C LYS A 59 -7.48 -5.35 9.19
N ARG A 60 -6.17 -5.20 9.41
CA ARG A 60 -5.54 -5.63 10.65
C ARG A 60 -6.07 -4.78 11.82
N PRO A 61 -6.04 -5.30 13.06
CA PRO A 61 -6.50 -4.57 14.24
C PRO A 61 -5.67 -3.32 14.57
N ASP A 62 -4.48 -3.19 13.98
CA ASP A 62 -3.63 -1.99 14.01
C ASP A 62 -4.12 -0.88 13.07
N GLY A 63 -5.20 -1.11 12.31
CA GLY A 63 -5.80 -0.16 11.39
C GLY A 63 -5.24 -0.21 9.96
N TRP A 64 -4.19 -1.00 9.71
CA TRP A 64 -3.59 -1.17 8.39
C TRP A 64 -4.35 -2.19 7.56
N GLY A 65 -4.77 -1.80 6.35
CA GLY A 65 -5.46 -2.67 5.40
C GLY A 65 -4.78 -2.67 4.03
N ALA A 66 -4.64 -3.86 3.43
CA ALA A 66 -4.25 -4.03 2.04
C ALA A 66 -5.52 -4.13 1.17
N SER A 67 -6.13 -2.99 0.88
CA SER A 67 -7.31 -2.98 0.01
C SER A 67 -6.89 -3.25 -1.43
N GLY A 68 -7.39 -4.36 -1.99
CA GLY A 68 -7.19 -4.68 -3.41
C GLY A 68 -5.89 -5.41 -3.72
N TYR A 69 -5.45 -6.32 -2.85
CA TYR A 69 -4.35 -7.22 -3.20
C TYR A 69 -4.77 -8.04 -4.42
N ARG A 70 -3.98 -7.97 -5.49
CA ARG A 70 -4.24 -8.69 -6.73
C ARG A 70 -3.09 -9.66 -7.00
N PRO A 71 -3.33 -10.97 -7.04
CA PRO A 71 -2.30 -11.92 -7.43
C PRO A 71 -1.83 -11.65 -8.87
N GLY A 72 -0.52 -11.78 -9.12
CA GLY A 72 0.10 -11.49 -10.42
C GLY A 72 0.46 -10.03 -10.66
N TRP A 73 0.37 -9.18 -9.63
CA TRP A 73 0.86 -7.80 -9.67
C TRP A 73 2.14 -7.68 -8.83
N GLU A 74 3.22 -7.18 -9.45
CA GLU A 74 4.50 -6.95 -8.82
C GLU A 74 4.53 -5.53 -8.23
N PRO A 75 4.69 -5.37 -6.90
CA PRO A 75 4.87 -4.07 -6.27
C PRO A 75 6.29 -3.55 -6.46
N ASP A 76 6.38 -2.29 -6.85
CA ASP A 76 7.61 -1.52 -6.87
C ASP A 76 7.74 -0.71 -5.58
N TRP A 77 8.35 -1.35 -4.58
CA TRP A 77 8.63 -0.72 -3.29
C TRP A 77 9.71 0.36 -3.35
N LEU A 78 10.57 0.35 -4.37
CA LEU A 78 11.57 1.40 -4.58
C LEU A 78 10.90 2.73 -4.94
N SER A 79 9.80 2.66 -5.68
CA SER A 79 8.97 3.80 -6.06
C SER A 79 7.81 4.06 -5.08
N ALA A 80 7.78 3.40 -3.91
CA ALA A 80 6.72 3.58 -2.93
C ALA A 80 6.77 4.98 -2.31
N MET A 81 5.63 5.67 -2.31
CA MET A 81 5.49 6.99 -1.71
C MET A 81 4.70 6.88 -0.40
N ALA A 82 5.25 7.44 0.68
CA ALA A 82 4.54 7.52 1.95
C ALA A 82 4.23 8.98 2.29
N GLY A 83 2.94 9.33 2.24
CA GLY A 83 2.39 10.62 2.60
C GLY A 83 1.75 10.58 3.99
N ARG A 84 1.85 11.67 4.75
CA ARG A 84 0.94 11.84 5.88
C ARG A 84 -0.43 12.15 5.30
N TRP A 85 -1.45 11.43 5.74
CA TRP A 85 -2.83 11.71 5.33
C TRP A 85 -3.32 12.93 6.10
N ASP A 86 -2.95 14.12 5.60
CA ASP A 86 -3.39 15.42 6.13
C ASP A 86 -4.56 15.97 5.30
N ASP A 87 -4.77 15.46 4.08
CA ASP A 87 -5.77 15.93 3.11
C ASP A 87 -6.44 14.72 2.40
N PRO A 88 -7.77 14.67 2.25
CA PRO A 88 -8.49 13.58 1.58
C PRO A 88 -8.25 13.50 0.06
N TYR A 89 -7.49 14.42 -0.54
CA TYR A 89 -7.17 14.48 -1.96
C TYR A 89 -5.67 14.31 -2.27
N SER A 90 -4.86 13.76 -1.36
CA SER A 90 -3.41 13.53 -1.55
C SER A 90 -3.05 12.78 -2.84
N TRP A 91 -3.88 11.83 -3.25
CA TRP A 91 -3.78 11.06 -4.50
C TRP A 91 -3.81 11.90 -5.79
N LEU A 92 -4.26 13.17 -5.77
CA LEU A 92 -4.16 14.08 -6.92
C LEU A 92 -2.74 14.62 -7.14
N ARG A 93 -1.84 14.51 -6.14
CA ARG A 93 -0.43 14.93 -6.29
C ARG A 93 0.44 13.92 -7.01
N VAL A 94 -0.07 12.72 -7.33
CA VAL A 94 0.59 11.75 -8.22
C VAL A 94 0.35 12.14 -9.69
N SER A 95 0.51 13.43 -9.99
CA SER A 95 0.38 14.01 -11.33
C SER A 95 1.67 14.72 -11.70
N ASP A 96 2.80 14.02 -11.57
CA ASP A 96 4.08 14.43 -12.15
C ASP A 96 4.88 13.18 -12.59
N PHE A 97 4.17 12.19 -13.13
CA PHE A 97 4.81 11.34 -14.13
C PHE A 97 4.83 12.14 -15.44
N ASP A 98 5.93 12.86 -15.58
CA ASP A 98 6.43 13.55 -16.77
C ASP A 98 6.10 12.78 -18.06
N LEU A 99 5.66 13.52 -19.08
CA LEU A 99 5.09 13.08 -20.35
C LEU A 99 6.18 12.93 -21.42
#